data_AF-A0A355C9A5-F1
#
_entry.id   AF-A0A355C9A5-F1
#
_cell.length_a   1.000
_cell.length_b   1.000
_cell.length_c   1.000
_cell.angle_alpha   90.00
_cell.angle_beta   90.00
_cell.angle_gamma   90.00
#
_symmetry.space_group_name_H-M   'P 1'
#
loop_
_entity.id
_entity.type
_entity.pdbx_description
1 polymer ?
#
loop_
_entity_poly.entity_id
_entity_poly.type
_entity_poly.pdbx_seq_one_letter_code
_entity_poly.pdbx_strand_id
1 'polypeptide(L)'
;ALYAEGNVLGSVEDTIRTVLFQVVAAITTTGYATTDFLRWGQFYWFLFLAMVLFCGSEGSTSGGMKISRLIILVKNTKVVFRRQVHPQALYMVKINGQVYSNAVVEKVLAFVFLYLTITGLGAIVLSFTGMSFDESIGAAVSSMSSYGFGLGDFGPSGNFSTATGFAKYFLSFLMIVGRLEVFTVLSLFTSSLWKK
;
A
#
# COMPACT_ATOMS: atom_id res chain seq x y z
N ALA A 1 15.17 -16.18 10.17
CA ALA A 1 14.55 -15.16 11.05
C ALA A 1 13.42 -15.78 11.87
N LEU A 2 12.32 -16.27 11.30
CA LEU A 2 11.31 -17.08 12.04
C LEU A 2 11.89 -18.37 12.67
N TYR A 3 12.74 -19.09 11.91
CA TYR A 3 13.50 -20.24 12.42
C TYR A 3 14.62 -19.88 13.41
N ALA A 4 15.10 -18.63 13.40
CA ALA A 4 16.21 -18.21 14.25
C ALA A 4 15.73 -17.78 15.64
N GLU A 5 14.46 -17.36 15.75
CA GLU A 5 13.82 -16.92 17.00
C GLU A 5 13.04 -18.03 17.70
N GLY A 6 13.03 -19.26 17.18
CA GLY A 6 12.42 -20.42 17.85
C GLY A 6 10.89 -20.46 17.86
N ASN A 7 10.22 -19.54 17.17
CA ASN A 7 8.75 -19.56 16.97
C ASN A 7 8.39 -20.57 15.87
N VAL A 8 8.63 -21.85 16.14
CA VAL A 8 8.14 -22.92 15.26
C VAL A 8 6.65 -23.11 15.56
N LEU A 9 5.80 -22.81 14.58
CA LEU A 9 4.35 -23.07 14.68
C LEU A 9 4.01 -24.58 14.66
N GLY A 10 5.01 -25.46 14.58
CA GLY A 10 4.86 -26.91 14.61
C GLY A 10 5.80 -27.59 13.63
N SER A 11 5.24 -28.28 12.63
CA SER A 11 6.00 -28.90 11.53
C SER A 11 6.56 -27.85 10.56
N VAL A 12 7.63 -28.21 9.82
CA VAL A 12 8.18 -27.41 8.72
C VAL A 12 7.09 -27.08 7.68
N GLU A 13 6.24 -28.06 7.39
CA GLU A 13 5.11 -27.90 6.46
C GLU A 13 4.16 -26.80 6.94
N ASP A 14 3.80 -26.83 8.23
CA ASP A 14 2.85 -25.89 8.81
C ASP A 14 3.39 -24.45 8.83
N THR A 15 4.69 -24.31 9.10
CA THR A 15 5.38 -23.02 9.03
C THR A 15 5.35 -22.45 7.60
N ILE A 16 5.69 -23.27 6.60
CA ILE A 16 5.69 -22.84 5.19
C ILE A 16 4.26 -22.47 4.76
N ARG A 17 3.28 -23.32 5.07
CA ARG A 17 1.87 -23.09 4.73
C ARG A 17 1.37 -21.78 5.34
N THR A 18 1.65 -21.55 6.62
CA THR A 18 1.19 -20.36 7.34
C THR A 18 1.84 -19.09 6.79
N VAL A 19 3.16 -19.08 6.59
CA VAL A 19 3.86 -17.92 6.04
C VAL A 19 3.39 -17.63 4.61
N LEU A 20 3.27 -18.66 3.78
CA LEU A 20 2.84 -18.50 2.39
C LEU A 20 1.41 -17.96 2.32
N PHE A 21 0.50 -18.47 3.15
CA PHE A 21 -0.87 -17.97 3.22
C PHE A 21 -0.92 -16.49 3.59
N GLN A 22 -0.17 -16.07 4.62
CA GLN A 22 -0.15 -14.67 5.06
C GLN A 22 0.43 -13.73 4.02
N VAL A 23 1.54 -14.12 3.39
CA VAL A 23 2.18 -13.33 2.33
C VAL A 23 1.25 -13.16 1.14
N VAL A 24 0.60 -14.25 0.69
CA VAL A 24 -0.36 -14.17 -0.42
C VAL A 24 -1.54 -13.27 -0.04
N ALA A 25 -2.16 -13.49 1.12
CA ALA A 25 -3.30 -12.70 1.58
C ALA A 25 -2.98 -11.19 1.70
N ALA A 26 -1.76 -10.84 2.12
CA ALA A 26 -1.28 -9.46 2.17
C ALA A 26 -1.07 -8.87 0.78
N ILE A 27 -0.34 -9.57 -0.11
CA ILE A 27 -0.04 -9.12 -1.49
C ILE A 27 -1.29 -9.04 -2.35
N THR A 28 -2.35 -9.79 -2.05
CA THR A 28 -3.63 -9.71 -2.77
C THR A 28 -4.64 -8.81 -2.08
N THR A 29 -4.30 -8.18 -0.95
CA THR A 29 -5.19 -7.37 -0.11
C THR A 29 -6.50 -8.08 0.24
N THR A 30 -6.45 -9.41 0.46
CA THR A 30 -7.67 -10.19 0.71
C THR A 30 -8.17 -10.04 2.15
N GLY A 31 -7.28 -9.65 3.08
CA GLY A 31 -7.68 -9.39 4.46
C GLY A 31 -8.01 -10.67 5.25
N TYR A 32 -7.36 -11.79 4.92
CA TYR A 32 -7.42 -13.01 5.72
C TYR A 32 -6.13 -13.22 6.50
N ALA A 33 -6.27 -13.63 7.77
CA ALA A 33 -5.15 -14.00 8.61
C ALA A 33 -5.50 -15.29 9.39
N THR A 34 -4.62 -16.29 9.27
CA THR A 34 -4.61 -17.53 10.05
C THR A 34 -3.79 -17.45 11.34
N THR A 35 -2.86 -16.51 11.41
CA THR A 35 -1.97 -16.25 12.55
C THR A 35 -1.74 -14.77 12.69
N ASP A 36 -1.35 -14.36 13.90
CA ASP A 36 -0.94 -13.00 14.18
C ASP A 36 0.49 -12.74 13.71
N PHE A 37 0.64 -12.10 12.55
CA PHE A 37 1.95 -11.73 12.02
C PHE A 37 2.61 -10.60 12.83
N LEU A 38 1.88 -9.91 13.72
CA LEU A 38 2.49 -8.88 14.57
C LEU A 38 3.46 -9.50 15.59
N ARG A 39 3.28 -10.77 15.94
CA ARG A 39 4.16 -11.47 16.89
C ARG A 39 5.52 -11.84 16.31
N TRP A 40 5.69 -11.73 14.98
CA TRP A 40 6.94 -12.07 14.30
C TRP A 40 8.00 -10.98 14.46
N GLY A 41 7.63 -9.79 14.92
CA GLY A 41 8.54 -8.68 15.17
C GLY A 41 8.49 -7.56 14.13
N GLN A 42 9.10 -6.43 14.46
CA GLN A 42 8.95 -5.16 13.73
C GLN A 42 9.45 -5.20 12.28
N PHE A 43 10.46 -6.03 11.98
CA PHE A 43 10.93 -6.22 10.61
C PHE A 43 9.80 -6.72 9.70
N TYR A 44 9.00 -7.66 10.19
CA TYR A 44 7.88 -8.21 9.42
C TYR A 44 6.74 -7.21 9.30
N TRP A 45 6.49 -6.38 10.32
CA TRP A 45 5.47 -5.33 10.24
C TRP A 45 5.74 -4.40 9.06
N PHE A 46 6.98 -3.95 8.93
CA PHE A 46 7.42 -3.12 7.82
C PHE A 46 7.28 -3.85 6.48
N LEU A 47 7.68 -5.12 6.42
CA LEU A 47 7.57 -5.94 5.21
C LEU A 47 6.10 -6.11 4.77
N PHE A 48 5.20 -6.43 5.69
CA PHE A 48 3.76 -6.56 5.42
C PHE A 48 3.15 -5.23 4.99
N LEU A 49 3.50 -4.13 5.64
CA LEU A 49 3.03 -2.80 5.28
C LEU A 49 3.49 -2.41 3.86
N ALA A 50 4.74 -2.74 3.50
CA ALA A 50 5.25 -2.55 2.14
C ALA A 50 4.52 -3.43 1.11
N MET A 51 4.24 -4.70 1.43
CA MET A 51 3.49 -5.61 0.55
C MET A 51 2.04 -5.13 0.34
N VAL A 52 1.38 -4.64 1.39
CA VAL A 52 0.01 -4.10 1.31
C VAL A 52 -0.03 -2.82 0.49
N LEU A 53 0.99 -1.96 0.63
CA LEU A 53 1.12 -0.72 -0.12
C LEU A 53 1.27 -0.97 -1.64
N PHE A 54 2.08 -1.97 -2.02
CA PHE A 54 2.35 -2.34 -3.41
C PHE A 54 1.72 -3.68 -3.74
N CYS A 55 0.49 -3.65 -4.25
CA CYS A 55 -0.38 -4.82 -4.28
C CYS A 55 -1.01 -5.08 -5.66
N GLY A 56 -1.09 -6.35 -6.02
CA GLY A 56 -1.92 -6.91 -7.08
C GLY A 56 -1.72 -6.39 -8.51
N SER A 57 -2.42 -7.02 -9.43
CA SER A 57 -2.37 -6.71 -10.86
C SER A 57 -3.36 -5.63 -11.26
N GLU A 58 -3.11 -5.02 -12.42
CA GLU A 58 -4.03 -4.10 -13.06
C GLU A 58 -5.34 -4.84 -13.43
N GLY A 59 -6.49 -4.18 -13.25
CA GLY A 59 -7.81 -4.80 -13.47
C GLY A 59 -8.25 -5.81 -12.39
N SER A 60 -7.43 -6.09 -11.38
CA SER A 60 -7.82 -6.94 -10.24
C SER A 60 -8.65 -6.18 -9.21
N THR A 61 -9.43 -6.91 -8.41
CA THR A 61 -10.19 -6.42 -7.26
C THR A 61 -9.32 -6.04 -6.06
N SER A 62 -8.00 -6.22 -6.14
CA SER A 62 -7.08 -5.79 -5.09
C SER A 62 -7.08 -4.27 -4.91
N GLY A 63 -6.82 -3.80 -3.69
CA GLY A 63 -6.58 -2.39 -3.44
C GLY A 63 -5.11 -2.02 -3.62
N GLY A 64 -4.70 -0.96 -2.92
CA GLY A 64 -3.31 -0.51 -2.87
C GLY A 64 -2.81 0.08 -4.19
N MET A 65 -1.52 0.38 -4.22
CA MET A 65 -0.86 0.82 -5.44
C MET A 65 -0.49 -0.39 -6.30
N LYS A 66 -1.11 -0.46 -7.48
CA LYS A 66 -0.93 -1.59 -8.42
C LYS A 66 0.54 -1.82 -8.78
N ILE A 67 0.91 -3.10 -8.91
CA ILE A 67 2.28 -3.52 -9.25
C ILE A 67 2.74 -2.91 -10.59
N SER A 68 1.83 -2.69 -11.55
CA SER A 68 2.17 -2.04 -12.83
C SER A 68 2.75 -0.64 -12.64
N ARG A 69 2.23 0.15 -11.70
CA ARG A 69 2.73 1.50 -11.36
C ARG A 69 4.11 1.43 -10.72
N LEU A 70 4.35 0.45 -9.84
CA LEU A 70 5.68 0.21 -9.28
C LEU A 70 6.71 -0.14 -10.35
N ILE A 71 6.35 -1.00 -11.32
CA ILE A 71 7.24 -1.36 -12.43
C ILE A 71 7.59 -0.14 -13.29
N ILE A 72 6.59 0.71 -13.60
CA ILE A 72 6.81 1.97 -14.32
C ILE A 72 7.78 2.87 -13.53
N LEU A 73 7.57 3.01 -12.22
CA LEU A 73 8.42 3.83 -11.36
C LEU A 73 9.87 3.35 -11.35
N VAL A 74 10.10 2.04 -11.11
CA VAL A 74 11.45 1.45 -11.10
C VAL A 74 12.15 1.61 -12.45
N LYS A 75 11.43 1.42 -13.57
CA LYS A 75 12.00 1.60 -14.90
C LYS A 75 12.29 3.06 -15.20
N ASN A 76 11.42 3.98 -14.79
CA ASN A 76 11.65 5.41 -14.92
C ASN A 76 12.88 5.84 -14.13
N THR A 77 13.04 5.39 -12.88
CA THR A 77 14.24 5.65 -12.07
C THR A 77 15.51 5.20 -12.78
N LYS A 78 15.53 3.99 -13.37
CA LYS A 78 16.68 3.52 -14.18
C LYS A 78 16.95 4.39 -15.40
N VAL A 79 15.89 4.85 -16.07
CA VAL A 79 16.01 5.77 -17.22
C VAL A 79 16.60 7.11 -16.79
N VAL A 80 16.14 7.69 -15.68
CA VAL A 80 16.66 8.94 -15.12
C VAL A 80 18.15 8.82 -14.79
N PHE A 81 18.56 7.74 -14.11
CA PHE A 81 19.98 7.49 -13.82
C PHE A 81 20.83 7.37 -15.09
N ARG A 82 20.35 6.67 -16.12
CA ARG A 82 21.08 6.57 -17.41
C ARG A 82 21.17 7.90 -18.13
N ARG A 83 20.12 8.71 -18.07
CA ARG A 83 20.08 10.05 -18.68
C ARG A 83 21.05 11.02 -18.02
N GLN A 84 21.31 10.85 -16.72
CA GLN A 84 22.32 11.62 -16.00
C GLN A 84 23.74 11.36 -16.53
N VAL A 85 24.02 10.12 -16.95
CA VAL A 85 25.32 9.74 -17.56
C VAL A 85 25.38 10.13 -19.04
N HIS A 86 24.28 9.97 -19.78
CA HIS A 86 24.20 10.28 -21.21
C HIS A 86 23.04 11.24 -21.50
N PRO A 87 23.25 12.57 -21.37
CA PRO A 87 22.16 13.56 -21.46
C PRO A 87 21.53 13.68 -22.85
N GLN A 88 22.27 13.37 -23.93
CA GLN A 88 21.79 13.42 -25.31
C GLN A 88 21.06 12.16 -25.77
N ALA A 89 21.04 11.10 -24.95
CA ALA A 89 20.38 9.85 -25.31
C ALA A 89 18.87 9.91 -25.04
N LEU A 90 18.08 9.55 -26.06
CA LEU A 90 16.63 9.41 -25.96
C LEU A 90 16.28 8.06 -25.32
N TYR A 91 16.21 8.04 -24.00
CA TYR A 91 15.70 6.89 -23.25
C TYR A 91 14.19 6.97 -23.06
N MET A 92 13.50 5.85 -23.28
CA MET A 92 12.06 5.72 -23.08
C MET A 92 11.77 4.55 -22.15
N VAL A 93 10.72 4.68 -21.33
CA VAL A 93 10.26 3.59 -20.47
C VAL A 93 9.52 2.56 -21.32
N LYS A 94 10.02 1.31 -21.34
CA LYS A 94 9.42 0.20 -22.08
C LYS A 94 8.92 -0.90 -21.14
N ILE A 95 7.67 -1.34 -21.30
CA ILE A 95 7.09 -2.50 -20.61
C ILE A 95 6.50 -3.42 -21.66
N ASN A 96 6.88 -4.70 -21.63
CA ASN A 96 6.41 -5.73 -22.58
C ASN A 96 6.50 -5.31 -24.06
N GLY A 97 7.62 -4.67 -24.44
CA GLY A 97 7.84 -4.17 -25.81
C GLY A 97 7.11 -2.87 -26.14
N GLN A 98 6.11 -2.47 -25.34
CA GLN A 98 5.37 -1.23 -25.52
C GLN A 98 6.10 -0.04 -24.91
N VAL A 99 6.12 1.08 -25.64
CA VAL A 99 6.72 2.34 -25.22
C VAL A 99 5.68 3.16 -24.47
N TYR A 100 6.00 3.55 -23.24
CA TYR A 100 5.18 4.45 -22.46
C TYR A 100 5.66 5.89 -22.70
N SER A 101 4.71 6.78 -23.01
CA SER A 101 5.02 8.21 -23.19
C SER A 101 5.35 8.87 -21.85
N ASN A 102 6.14 9.95 -21.88
CA ASN A 102 6.51 10.70 -20.68
C ASN A 102 5.28 11.21 -19.92
N ALA A 103 4.22 11.60 -20.63
CA ALA A 103 2.96 12.03 -20.01
C ALA A 103 2.31 10.95 -19.15
N VAL A 104 2.39 9.67 -19.53
CA VAL A 104 1.88 8.56 -18.71
C VAL A 104 2.76 8.36 -17.48
N VAL A 105 4.08 8.44 -17.64
CA VAL A 105 5.03 8.31 -16.53
C VAL A 105 4.85 9.42 -15.49
N GLU A 106 4.65 10.66 -15.93
CA GLU A 106 4.35 11.82 -15.07
C GLU A 106 3.06 11.64 -14.29
N LYS A 107 1.99 11.15 -14.93
CA LYS A 107 0.74 10.81 -14.25
C LYS A 107 0.93 9.74 -13.17
N VAL A 108 1.73 8.72 -13.45
CA VAL A 108 2.04 7.67 -12.47
C VAL A 108 2.84 8.22 -11.29
N LEU A 109 3.84 9.09 -11.54
CA LEU A 109 4.60 9.77 -10.49
C LEU A 109 3.70 10.64 -9.60
N ALA A 110 2.85 11.47 -10.21
CA ALA A 110 1.90 12.30 -9.49
C ALA A 110 0.93 11.45 -8.66
N PHE A 111 0.47 10.31 -9.19
CA PHE A 111 -0.36 9.37 -8.43
C PHE A 111 0.36 8.84 -7.20
N VAL A 112 1.58 8.32 -7.36
CA VAL A 112 2.38 7.74 -6.26
C VAL A 112 2.59 8.80 -5.16
N PHE A 113 2.96 10.01 -5.57
CA PHE A 113 3.17 11.12 -4.65
C PHE A 113 1.90 11.48 -3.86
N LEU A 114 0.77 11.63 -4.55
CA LEU A 114 -0.51 11.92 -3.90
C LEU A 114 -0.98 10.78 -2.99
N TYR A 115 -0.82 9.54 -3.42
CA TYR A 115 -1.17 8.35 -2.64
C TYR A 115 -0.40 8.32 -1.31
N LEU A 116 0.93 8.51 -1.37
CA LEU A 116 1.77 8.55 -0.17
C LEU A 116 1.45 9.76 0.72
N THR A 117 1.19 10.92 0.10
CA THR A 117 0.86 12.15 0.84
C THR A 117 -0.46 12.01 1.59
N ILE A 118 -1.50 11.51 0.95
CA ILE A 118 -2.82 11.29 1.58
C ILE A 118 -2.70 10.24 2.69
N THR A 119 -1.94 9.16 2.45
CA THR A 119 -1.71 8.14 3.47
C THR A 119 -0.95 8.70 4.68
N GLY A 120 0.10 9.50 4.46
CA GLY A 120 0.89 10.14 5.51
C GLY A 120 0.08 11.18 6.30
N LEU A 121 -0.65 12.05 5.62
CA LEU A 121 -1.58 12.99 6.27
C LEU A 121 -2.68 12.25 7.02
N GLY A 122 -3.18 11.15 6.46
CA GLY A 122 -4.15 10.29 7.11
C GLY A 122 -3.64 9.72 8.43
N ALA A 123 -2.39 9.22 8.45
CA ALA A 123 -1.74 8.76 9.68
C ALA A 123 -1.59 9.89 10.71
N ILE A 124 -1.24 11.10 10.29
CA ILE A 124 -1.17 12.26 11.18
C ILE A 124 -2.54 12.58 11.78
N VAL A 125 -3.60 12.61 10.97
CA VAL A 125 -4.98 12.84 11.45
C VAL A 125 -5.41 11.76 12.45
N LEU A 126 -5.08 10.49 12.18
CA LEU A 126 -5.39 9.38 13.08
C LEU A 126 -4.61 9.47 14.40
N SER A 127 -3.36 9.95 14.38
CA SER A 127 -2.57 10.13 15.61
C SER A 127 -3.20 11.14 16.57
N PHE A 128 -3.92 12.15 16.07
CA PHE A 128 -4.67 13.09 16.91
C PHE A 128 -5.86 12.43 17.64
N THR A 129 -6.29 11.24 17.21
CA THR A 129 -7.39 10.50 17.85
C THR A 129 -6.94 9.65 19.04
N GLY A 130 -5.64 9.66 19.37
CA GLY A 130 -5.04 8.91 20.47
C GLY A 130 -4.42 7.57 20.08
N MET A 131 -4.42 7.24 18.78
CA MET A 131 -3.71 6.07 18.24
C MET A 131 -2.19 6.24 18.35
N SER A 132 -1.46 5.17 18.61
CA SER A 132 0.00 5.19 18.58
C SER A 132 0.53 5.40 17.15
N PHE A 133 1.84 5.66 17.00
CA PHE A 133 2.45 5.89 15.69
C PHE A 133 2.29 4.68 14.75
N ASP A 134 2.57 3.48 15.26
CA ASP A 134 2.46 2.22 14.54
C ASP A 134 1.00 1.91 14.16
N GLU A 135 0.05 2.11 15.08
CA GLU A 135 -1.38 1.97 14.80
C GLU A 135 -1.86 2.95 13.74
N SER A 136 -1.48 4.23 13.86
CA SER A 136 -1.90 5.29 12.96
C SER A 136 -1.43 5.05 11.52
N ILE A 137 -0.15 4.69 11.35
CA ILE A 137 0.41 4.41 10.01
C ILE A 137 -0.14 3.09 9.46
N GLY A 138 -0.27 2.06 10.29
CA GLY A 138 -0.82 0.77 9.91
C GLY A 138 -2.27 0.89 9.45
N ALA A 139 -3.10 1.61 10.22
CA ALA A 139 -4.51 1.84 9.89
C ALA A 139 -4.66 2.70 8.63
N ALA A 140 -3.88 3.78 8.47
CA ALA A 140 -3.94 4.63 7.28
C ALA A 140 -3.57 3.86 6.00
N VAL A 141 -2.45 3.12 6.02
CA VAL A 141 -1.99 2.32 4.86
C VAL A 141 -2.99 1.21 4.55
N SER A 142 -3.50 0.53 5.58
CA SER A 142 -4.49 -0.53 5.43
C SER A 142 -5.79 -0.03 4.82
N SER A 143 -6.31 1.11 5.29
CA SER A 143 -7.51 1.73 4.73
C SER A 143 -7.31 2.17 3.29
N MET A 144 -6.21 2.87 2.99
CA MET A 144 -5.87 3.29 1.62
C MET A 144 -5.65 2.10 0.67
N SER A 145 -5.20 0.96 1.20
CA SER A 145 -4.98 -0.26 0.42
C SER A 145 -6.18 -1.22 0.47
N SER A 146 -7.24 -0.88 1.19
CA SER A 146 -8.40 -1.74 1.43
C SER A 146 -8.04 -3.14 1.94
N TYR A 147 -6.99 -3.25 2.78
CA TYR A 147 -6.50 -4.55 3.26
C TYR A 147 -7.29 -5.10 4.44
N GLY A 148 -7.65 -4.23 5.40
CA GLY A 148 -8.51 -4.59 6.54
C GLY A 148 -7.79 -4.83 7.86
N PHE A 149 -6.49 -5.12 7.87
CA PHE A 149 -5.68 -5.20 9.10
C PHE A 149 -4.67 -4.05 9.20
N GLY A 150 -4.59 -3.43 10.37
CA GLY A 150 -3.57 -2.43 10.71
C GLY A 150 -2.39 -3.05 11.47
N LEU A 151 -1.74 -2.22 12.27
CA LEU A 151 -0.73 -2.62 13.25
C LEU A 151 -1.26 -2.35 14.67
N GLY A 152 -0.55 -2.83 15.70
CA GLY A 152 -0.96 -2.68 17.09
C GLY A 152 -2.33 -3.33 17.35
N ASP A 153 -3.20 -2.62 18.06
CA ASP A 153 -4.55 -3.10 18.42
C ASP A 153 -5.49 -3.26 17.21
N PHE A 154 -5.08 -2.80 16.02
CA PHE A 154 -5.83 -2.95 14.76
C PHE A 154 -5.31 -4.10 13.89
N GLY A 155 -4.38 -4.91 14.39
CA GLY A 155 -3.83 -6.06 13.70
C GLY A 155 -4.79 -7.25 13.57
N PRO A 156 -4.29 -8.42 13.10
CA PRO A 156 -5.09 -9.62 12.89
C PRO A 156 -5.82 -10.16 14.12
N SER A 157 -5.21 -10.06 15.30
CA SER A 157 -5.81 -10.46 16.57
C SER A 157 -6.65 -9.35 17.23
N GLY A 158 -6.57 -8.15 16.67
CA GLY A 158 -7.22 -6.94 17.17
C GLY A 158 -8.54 -6.65 16.45
N ASN A 159 -9.05 -5.44 16.63
CA ASN A 159 -10.24 -4.98 15.92
C ASN A 159 -10.37 -3.45 15.94
N PHE A 160 -11.17 -2.92 15.01
CA PHE A 160 -11.47 -1.49 14.94
C PHE A 160 -12.60 -1.05 15.89
N SER A 161 -13.10 -1.90 16.78
CA SER A 161 -14.21 -1.54 17.66
C SER A 161 -13.80 -0.47 18.68
N THR A 162 -12.54 -0.51 19.13
CA THR A 162 -11.91 0.42 20.06
C THR A 162 -11.59 1.78 19.44
N ALA A 163 -11.60 1.90 18.11
CA ALA A 163 -11.38 3.18 17.43
C ALA A 163 -12.50 4.18 17.76
N THR A 164 -12.11 5.44 17.94
CA THR A 164 -13.03 6.55 18.19
C THR A 164 -14.04 6.72 17.04
N GLY A 165 -15.20 7.32 17.33
CA GLY A 165 -16.23 7.56 16.30
C GLY A 165 -15.69 8.36 15.11
N PHE A 166 -14.90 9.41 15.37
CA PHE A 166 -14.24 10.20 14.32
C PHE A 166 -13.25 9.36 13.51
N ALA A 167 -12.39 8.57 14.16
CA ALA A 167 -11.43 7.71 13.47
C ALA A 167 -12.13 6.74 12.50
N LYS A 168 -13.24 6.13 12.89
CA LYS A 168 -14.02 5.22 12.03
C LYS A 168 -14.54 5.90 10.76
N TYR A 169 -15.11 7.10 10.89
CA TYR A 169 -15.57 7.86 9.72
C TYR A 169 -14.40 8.24 8.80
N PHE A 170 -13.28 8.67 9.40
CA PHE A 170 -12.10 9.05 8.64
C PHE A 170 -11.44 7.85 7.93
N LEU A 171 -11.32 6.70 8.59
CA LEU A 171 -10.84 5.46 7.99
C LEU A 171 -11.75 5.01 6.84
N SER A 172 -13.07 5.15 7.00
CA SER A 172 -14.04 4.83 5.94
C SER A 172 -13.87 5.75 4.72
N PHE A 173 -13.62 7.04 4.95
CA PHE A 173 -13.28 7.97 3.88
C PHE A 173 -11.97 7.57 3.16
N LEU A 174 -10.92 7.22 3.90
CA LEU A 174 -9.66 6.74 3.31
C LEU A 174 -9.86 5.47 2.46
N MET A 175 -10.73 4.55 2.90
CA MET A 175 -11.07 3.36 2.09
C MET A 175 -11.74 3.72 0.78
N ILE A 176 -12.66 4.68 0.77
CA ILE A 176 -13.32 5.15 -0.46
C ILE A 176 -12.28 5.79 -1.40
N VAL A 177 -11.38 6.62 -0.87
CA VAL A 177 -10.30 7.25 -1.64
C VAL A 177 -9.37 6.21 -2.25
N GLY A 178 -8.97 5.21 -1.46
CA GLY A 178 -8.15 4.09 -1.92
C GLY A 178 -8.83 3.30 -3.03
N ARG A 179 -10.14 3.04 -2.90
CA ARG A 179 -10.91 2.19 -3.82
C ARG A 179 -11.28 2.86 -5.13
N LEU A 180 -11.64 4.15 -5.10
CA LEU A 180 -12.04 4.91 -6.31
C LEU A 180 -10.84 5.42 -7.11
N GLU A 181 -9.61 5.10 -6.69
CA GLU A 181 -8.37 5.73 -7.11
C GLU A 181 -8.31 7.23 -6.80
N VAL A 182 -7.14 7.66 -6.31
CA VAL A 182 -6.88 9.02 -5.84
C VAL A 182 -7.26 10.11 -6.85
N PHE A 183 -6.98 9.89 -8.14
CA PHE A 183 -7.30 10.88 -9.17
C PHE A 183 -8.80 11.06 -9.39
N THR A 184 -9.60 10.01 -9.35
CA THR A 184 -11.05 10.11 -9.51
C THR A 184 -11.64 10.97 -8.41
N VAL A 185 -11.20 10.76 -7.17
CA VAL A 185 -11.69 11.55 -6.03
C VAL A 185 -11.21 13.00 -6.11
N LEU A 186 -9.94 13.25 -6.40
CA LEU A 186 -9.43 14.62 -6.54
C LEU A 186 -10.07 15.37 -7.72
N SER A 187 -10.45 14.65 -8.78
CA SER A 187 -11.14 15.23 -9.92
C SER A 187 -12.51 15.79 -9.53
N LEU A 188 -13.25 15.14 -8.61
CA LEU A 188 -14.51 15.65 -8.06
C LEU A 188 -14.36 17.00 -7.35
N PHE A 189 -13.21 17.27 -6.74
CA PHE A 189 -12.93 18.55 -6.07
C PHE A 189 -12.33 19.61 -7.01
N THR A 190 -12.04 19.24 -8.26
CA THR A 190 -11.50 20.17 -9.25
C THR A 190 -12.64 20.87 -10.00
N SER A 191 -12.73 22.20 -9.88
CA SER A 191 -13.78 23.02 -10.50
C SER A 191 -13.87 22.89 -12.03
N SER A 192 -12.79 22.45 -12.67
CA SER A 192 -12.76 22.18 -14.13
C SER A 192 -13.70 21.06 -14.57
N LEU A 193 -14.07 20.13 -13.68
CA LEU A 193 -15.06 19.08 -13.98
C LEU A 193 -16.51 19.56 -13.88
N TRP A 194 -16.72 20.66 -13.15
CA TRP A 194 -18.04 21.22 -12.87
C TRP A 194 -18.40 22.37 -13.82
N LYS A 195 -17.43 22.85 -14.60
CA LYS A 195 -17.66 23.82 -15.67
C LYS A 195 -17.96 23.07 -16.97
N LYS A 196 -19.18 23.26 -17.46
CA LYS A 196 -19.67 22.81 -18.77
C LYS A 196 -18.81 23.37 -19.90
#